data_AF-A0A951BD02-F1
#
_entry.id   AF-A0A951BD02-F1
#
_cell.length_a   1.000
_cell.length_b   1.000
_cell.length_c   1.000
_cell.angle_alpha   90.00
_cell.angle_beta   90.00
_cell.angle_gamma   90.00
#
_symmetry.space_group_name_H-M   'P 1'
#
loop_
_entity.id
_entity.type
_entity.pdbx_description
1 polymer ?
#
loop_
_entity_poly.entity_id
_entity_poly.type
_entity_poly.pdbx_seq_one_letter_code
_entity_poly.pdbx_strand_id
1 'polypeptide(L)' 'APETWARRAYRNLTYFHEVDKGGHFAAWEEPELFSAELRAAFKSLRA' A
#
# COMPACT_ATOMS: atom_id res chain seq x y z
N ALA A 1 -6.26 2.18 -8.45
CA ALA A 1 -7.04 3.44 -8.57
C ALA A 1 -6.05 4.60 -8.57
N PRO A 2 -6.31 5.73 -9.24
CA PRO A 2 -5.31 6.79 -9.38
C PRO A 2 -4.91 7.37 -8.02
N GLU A 3 -3.61 7.61 -7.83
CA GLU A 3 -3.05 8.23 -6.60
C GLU A 3 -3.72 9.58 -6.28
N THR A 4 -4.10 10.33 -7.32
CA THR A 4 -4.80 11.61 -7.19
C THR A 4 -6.12 11.50 -6.42
N TRP A 5 -6.82 10.38 -6.54
CA TRP A 5 -8.06 10.12 -5.80
C TRP A 5 -7.76 9.80 -4.34
N ALA A 6 -6.75 8.96 -4.08
CA ALA A 6 -6.32 8.64 -2.72
C ALA A 6 -5.87 9.90 -1.96
N ARG A 7 -5.11 10.79 -2.61
CA ARG A 7 -4.66 12.07 -2.01
C ARG A 7 -5.82 13.03 -1.71
N ARG A 8 -6.90 12.99 -2.50
CA ARG A 8 -8.11 13.78 -2.22
C ARG A 8 -8.89 13.21 -1.03
N ALA A 9 -8.96 11.89 -0.90
CA ALA A 9 -9.69 11.22 0.17
C ALA A 9 -8.95 11.27 1.52
N TYR A 10 -7.61 11.16 1.50
CA TYR A 10 -6.77 11.12 2.69
C TYR A 10 -5.86 12.35 2.75
N ARG A 11 -6.19 13.29 3.65
CA ARG A 11 -5.43 14.55 3.84
C ARG A 11 -3.96 14.33 4.18
N ASN A 12 -3.63 13.20 4.83
CA ASN A 12 -2.27 12.85 5.21
C ASN A 12 -1.88 11.47 4.65
N LEU A 13 -1.93 11.32 3.32
CA LEU A 13 -1.44 10.11 2.65
C LEU A 13 0.09 10.06 2.71
N THR A 14 0.63 9.23 3.60
CA THR A 14 2.08 9.11 3.86
C THR A 14 2.77 8.07 2.99
N TYR A 15 2.04 7.09 2.47
CA TYR A 15 2.56 6.03 1.61
C TYR A 15 1.53 5.68 0.54
N PHE A 16 1.97 5.57 -0.71
CA PHE A 16 1.19 5.08 -1.84
C PHE A 16 2.14 4.33 -2.77
N HIS A 17 1.76 3.14 -3.18
CA HIS A 17 2.52 2.34 -4.13
C HIS A 17 1.56 1.54 -5.00
N GLU A 18 1.80 1.55 -6.31
CA GLU A 18 1.10 0.72 -7.27
C GLU A 18 1.99 -0.46 -7.60
N VAL A 19 1.45 -1.68 -7.51
CA VAL A 19 2.19 -2.92 -7.75
C VAL A 19 1.76 -3.56 -9.06
N ASP A 20 2.70 -4.23 -9.72
CA ASP A 20 2.47 -4.82 -11.05
C ASP A 20 1.68 -6.14 -11.02
N LYS A 21 1.42 -6.71 -9.83
CA LYS A 21 0.81 -8.04 -9.66
C LYS A 21 -0.07 -8.15 -8.41
N GLY A 22 -1.03 -9.08 -8.46
CA GLY A 22 -2.02 -9.34 -7.42
C GLY A 22 -3.39 -8.73 -7.73
N GLY A 23 -4.44 -9.36 -7.21
CA GLY A 23 -5.84 -8.97 -7.40
C GLY A 23 -6.52 -8.46 -6.14
N HIS A 24 -7.80 -8.82 -6.01
CA HIS A 24 -8.65 -8.33 -4.93
C HIS A 24 -8.21 -8.84 -3.55
N PHE A 25 -7.68 -10.07 -3.51
CA PHE A 25 -7.27 -10.73 -2.27
C PHE A 25 -5.75 -10.69 -2.13
N ALA A 26 -5.15 -9.48 -2.15
CA ALA A 26 -3.71 -9.27 -2.15
C ALA A 26 -2.94 -10.07 -1.08
N ALA A 27 -3.50 -10.18 0.14
CA ALA A 27 -2.89 -10.95 1.23
C ALA A 27 -2.84 -12.48 0.97
N TRP A 28 -3.70 -13.00 0.09
CA TRP A 28 -3.78 -14.42 -0.26
C TRP A 28 -3.11 -14.73 -1.60
N GLU A 29 -3.22 -13.82 -2.55
CA GLU A 29 -2.68 -13.98 -3.91
C GLU A 29 -1.16 -13.71 -3.93
N GLU A 30 -0.68 -12.72 -3.18
CA GLU A 30 0.72 -12.29 -3.16
C GLU A 30 1.19 -12.00 -1.72
N PRO A 31 1.21 -13.01 -0.82
CA PRO A 31 1.43 -12.80 0.61
C PRO A 31 2.77 -12.14 0.95
N GLU A 32 3.85 -12.50 0.26
CA GLU A 32 5.18 -11.90 0.48
C GLU A 32 5.18 -10.42 0.08
N LEU A 33 4.66 -10.10 -1.12
CA LEU A 33 4.58 -8.73 -1.61
C LEU A 33 3.71 -7.88 -0.69
N PHE A 34 2.52 -8.37 -0.35
CA PHE A 34 1.62 -7.69 0.58
C PHE A 34 2.30 -7.41 1.93
N SER A 35 2.99 -8.39 2.49
CA SER A 35 3.71 -8.22 3.76
C SER A 35 4.89 -7.23 3.65
N ALA A 36 5.56 -7.15 2.49
CA ALA A 36 6.64 -6.21 2.25
C ALA A 36 6.11 -4.78 2.16
N GLU A 37 5.02 -4.56 1.43
CA GLU A 37 4.35 -3.26 1.30
C GLU A 37 3.87 -2.73 2.64
N LEU A 38 3.27 -3.59 3.48
CA LEU A 38 2.91 -3.20 4.85
C LEU A 38 4.13 -2.79 5.67
N ARG A 39 5.24 -3.55 5.61
CA ARG A 39 6.46 -3.17 6.33
C ARG A 39 7.03 -1.85 5.84
N ALA A 40 7.02 -1.59 4.54
CA ALA A 40 7.47 -0.34 3.95
C ALA A 40 6.60 0.84 4.39
N ALA A 41 5.28 0.70 4.29
CA ALA A 41 4.31 1.74 4.62
C ALA A 41 4.41 2.21 6.09
N PHE A 42 4.63 1.27 7.01
CA PHE A 42 4.72 1.56 8.44
C PHE A 42 6.15 1.80 8.95
N LYS A 43 7.18 1.71 8.10
CA LYS A 43 8.59 1.81 8.53
C LYS A 43 8.88 3.12 9.26
N SER A 44 8.38 4.25 8.76
CA SER A 44 8.59 5.57 9.37
C SER A 44 7.76 5.83 10.61
N LEU A 45 6.76 4.98 10.88
CA LEU A 45 5.85 5.08 12.03
C LEU A 45 6.25 4.16 13.19
N ARG A 46 7.25 3.31 12.98
CA ARG A 46 7.79 2.41 14.00
C ARG A 46 8.94 3.12 14.73
N ALA A 47 8.90 3.09 16.06
CA ALA A 47 9.98 3.57 16.94
C ALA A 47 11.24 2.70 16.83
#